data_AF-A0A7C7UYV5-F1
#
_entry.id   AF-A0A7C7UYV5-F1
#
_cell.length_a   1.000
_cell.length_b   1.000
_cell.length_c   1.000
_cell.angle_alpha   90.00
_cell.angle_beta   90.00
_cell.angle_gamma   90.00
#
_symmetry.space_group_name_H-M   'P 1'
#
loop_
_entity.id
_entity.type
_entity.pdbx_description
1 polymer ?
#
loop_
_entity_poly.entity_id
_entity_poly.type
_entity_poly.pdbx_seq_one_letter_code
_entity_poly.pdbx_strand_id
1 'polypeptide(L)'
;MSRYLHHLFGVQAAPSTDVPPDAQALLLVDRPKTNPAVARAFANGGWPELTEQGIVLKRLEPTGKPALVAGGGSPLATMWAAYELVGRDLLPSQRPWPGLPQLDVAREPPDSRCPGRAASHAKPDESGGEPR
;
A
#
# COMPACT_ATOMS: atom_id res chain seq x y z
N MET A 1 10.61 11.18 -3.31
CA MET A 1 9.92 10.40 -4.36
C MET A 1 10.08 11.01 -5.76
N SER A 2 9.78 12.30 -5.99
CA SER A 2 9.95 12.95 -7.31
C SER A 2 11.35 12.79 -7.91
N ARG A 3 12.40 13.06 -7.13
CA ARG A 3 13.80 12.88 -7.54
C ARG A 3 14.13 11.44 -7.95
N TYR A 4 13.48 10.45 -7.32
CA TYR A 4 13.68 9.05 -7.64
C TYR A 4 13.10 8.68 -9.00
N LEU A 5 11.87 9.15 -9.28
CA LEU A 5 11.22 8.97 -10.60
C LEU A 5 12.05 9.59 -11.72
N HIS A 6 12.64 10.76 -11.48
CA HIS A 6 13.54 11.37 -12.43
C HIS A 6 14.82 10.54 -12.64
N HIS A 7 15.42 10.02 -11.57
CA HIS A 7 16.65 9.24 -11.66
C HIS A 7 16.47 7.90 -12.39
N LEU A 8 15.38 7.18 -12.11
CA LEU A 8 15.12 5.88 -12.74
C LEU A 8 14.57 5.99 -14.16
N PHE A 9 13.64 6.92 -14.39
CA PHE A 9 12.80 6.95 -15.59
C PHE A 9 12.88 8.24 -16.39
N GLY A 10 13.64 9.23 -15.92
CA GLY A 10 13.65 10.58 -16.51
C GLY A 10 12.34 11.35 -16.31
N VAL A 11 11.38 10.80 -15.54
CA VAL A 11 10.06 11.42 -15.34
C VAL A 11 10.17 12.63 -14.41
N GLN A 12 9.78 13.79 -14.92
CA GLN A 12 9.61 14.99 -14.11
C GLN A 12 8.28 14.92 -13.35
N ALA A 13 8.34 14.69 -12.05
CA ALA A 13 7.19 14.69 -11.18
C ALA A 13 7.24 15.91 -10.24
N ALA A 14 6.24 16.77 -10.31
CA ALA A 14 6.08 17.90 -9.40
C ALA A 14 4.90 17.62 -8.45
N PRO A 15 5.02 17.90 -7.14
CA PRO A 15 3.86 17.97 -6.26
C PRO A 15 2.87 18.99 -6.80
N SER A 16 1.60 18.62 -6.87
CA SER A 16 0.54 19.51 -7.34
C SER A 16 -0.71 19.27 -6.49
N THR A 17 -1.44 20.34 -6.23
CA THR A 17 -2.78 20.30 -5.60
C THR A 17 -3.87 19.98 -6.62
N ASP A 18 -3.56 20.17 -7.91
CA ASP A 18 -4.48 19.99 -9.03
C ASP A 18 -3.94 18.93 -9.98
N VAL A 19 -4.84 18.28 -10.72
CA VAL A 19 -4.45 17.30 -11.73
C VAL A 19 -4.25 18.03 -13.07
N PRO A 20 -3.03 18.07 -13.63
CA PRO A 20 -2.81 18.69 -14.92
C PRO A 20 -3.59 17.95 -16.03
N PRO A 21 -4.17 18.68 -17.00
CA PRO A 21 -4.93 18.06 -18.09
C PRO A 21 -4.06 17.17 -18.97
N ASP A 22 -2.78 17.47 -19.09
CA ASP A 22 -1.76 16.73 -19.86
C ASP A 22 -1.10 15.58 -19.07
N ALA A 23 -1.43 15.41 -17.79
CA ALA A 23 -0.88 14.32 -16.98
C ALA A 23 -1.27 12.96 -17.59
N GLN A 24 -0.26 12.14 -17.92
CA GLN A 24 -0.43 10.79 -18.47
C GLN A 24 -0.76 9.75 -17.40
N ALA A 25 -0.34 10.00 -16.17
CA ALA A 25 -0.55 9.14 -15.02
C ALA A 25 -0.53 9.98 -13.73
N LEU A 26 -1.21 9.50 -12.69
CA LEU A 26 -1.25 10.15 -11.38
C LEU A 26 -0.55 9.29 -10.35
N LEU A 27 0.24 9.93 -9.49
CA LEU A 27 0.79 9.31 -8.29
C LEU A 27 0.17 10.02 -7.09
N LEU A 28 -0.78 9.35 -6.46
CA LEU A 28 -1.50 9.88 -5.30
C LEU A 28 -0.85 9.33 -4.05
N VAL A 29 -0.42 10.23 -3.17
CA VAL A 29 0.15 9.88 -1.87
C VAL A 29 -0.82 10.34 -0.80
N ASP A 30 -0.88 9.58 0.31
CA ASP A 30 -1.69 9.84 1.50
C ASP A 30 -3.04 9.09 1.53
N ARG A 31 -3.90 9.45 2.48
CA ARG A 31 -5.11 8.74 2.88
C ARG A 31 -6.37 9.48 2.47
N PRO A 32 -7.53 8.81 2.31
CA PRO A 32 -8.79 9.45 1.93
C PRO A 32 -9.20 10.60 2.86
N LYS A 33 -8.88 10.49 4.16
CA LYS A 33 -9.23 11.49 5.17
C LYS A 33 -8.50 12.82 4.99
N THR A 34 -7.30 12.81 4.43
CA THR A 34 -6.42 13.99 4.30
C THR A 34 -6.20 14.41 2.85
N ASN A 35 -6.42 13.51 1.89
CA ASN A 35 -6.29 13.77 0.47
C ASN A 35 -7.60 13.45 -0.28
N PRO A 36 -8.39 14.48 -0.68
CA PRO A 36 -9.62 14.30 -1.43
C PRO A 36 -9.44 13.59 -2.78
N ALA A 37 -8.27 13.70 -3.42
CA ALA A 37 -7.99 12.97 -4.66
C ALA A 37 -7.93 11.46 -4.42
N VAL A 38 -7.39 11.04 -3.27
CA VAL A 38 -7.41 9.62 -2.85
C VAL A 38 -8.83 9.17 -2.53
N ALA A 39 -9.62 10.00 -1.83
CA ALA A 39 -11.02 9.68 -1.56
C ALA A 39 -11.82 9.47 -2.86
N ARG A 40 -11.64 10.36 -3.85
CA ARG A 40 -12.23 10.22 -5.19
C ARG A 40 -11.74 8.97 -5.91
N ALA A 41 -10.44 8.66 -5.78
CA ALA A 41 -9.86 7.48 -6.42
C ALA A 41 -10.53 6.18 -5.96
N PHE A 42 -10.89 6.12 -4.68
CA PHE A 42 -11.49 4.95 -4.04
C PHE A 42 -13.02 4.98 -3.96
N ALA A 43 -13.70 5.97 -4.54
CA ALA A 43 -15.15 6.15 -4.41
C ALA A 43 -15.97 4.89 -4.76
N ASN A 44 -15.50 4.11 -5.74
CA ASN A 44 -16.20 2.91 -6.22
C ASN A 44 -15.69 1.59 -5.61
N GLY A 45 -14.48 1.59 -5.05
CA GLY A 45 -13.79 0.37 -4.59
C GLY A 45 -13.67 0.24 -3.08
N GLY A 46 -13.90 1.34 -2.34
CA GLY A 46 -13.71 1.40 -0.90
C GLY A 46 -12.23 1.41 -0.51
N TRP A 47 -11.86 2.29 0.42
CA TRP A 47 -10.54 2.22 1.04
C TRP A 47 -10.46 0.97 1.91
N PRO A 48 -9.36 0.18 1.84
CA PRO A 48 -9.23 -1.01 2.66
C PRO A 48 -9.19 -0.66 4.15
N GLU A 49 -9.71 -1.54 5.00
CA GLU A 49 -9.53 -1.41 6.45
C GLU A 49 -8.05 -1.63 6.78
N LEU A 50 -7.42 -0.60 7.37
CA LEU A 50 -6.00 -0.61 7.72
C LEU A 50 -5.85 -0.12 9.16
N THR A 51 -4.97 -0.76 9.93
CA THR A 51 -4.50 -0.22 11.21
C THR A 51 -3.56 0.97 10.96
N GLU A 52 -3.21 1.72 12.01
CA GLU A 52 -2.23 2.82 11.92
C GLU A 52 -0.89 2.41 11.29
N GLN A 53 -0.54 1.13 11.25
CA GLN A 53 0.71 0.67 10.66
C GLN A 53 0.53 0.03 9.27
N GLY A 54 -0.70 -0.24 8.86
CA GLY A 54 -1.00 -0.87 7.57
C GLY A 54 -0.70 0.05 6.39
N ILE A 55 -0.30 -0.54 5.26
CA ILE A 55 0.01 0.16 4.01
C ILE A 55 -0.89 -0.32 2.87
N VAL A 56 -1.10 0.56 1.89
CA VAL A 56 -1.75 0.24 0.62
C VAL A 56 -0.94 0.78 -0.56
N LEU A 57 -0.75 -0.07 -1.56
CA LEU A 57 -0.26 0.26 -2.89
C LEU A 57 -1.27 -0.27 -3.90
N LYS A 58 -2.01 0.62 -4.56
CA LYS A 58 -3.09 0.20 -5.47
C LYS A 58 -3.14 1.05 -6.74
N ARG A 59 -3.18 0.39 -7.89
CA ARG A 59 -3.45 1.02 -9.18
C ARG A 59 -4.96 1.10 -9.40
N LEU A 60 -5.44 2.28 -9.79
CA LEU A 60 -6.85 2.62 -10.02
C LEU A 60 -6.98 3.49 -11.27
N GLU A 61 -8.21 3.69 -11.76
CA GLU A 61 -8.49 4.52 -12.95
C GLU A 61 -9.70 5.47 -12.73
N PRO A 62 -9.63 6.41 -11.78
CA PRO A 62 -10.81 7.16 -11.31
C PRO A 62 -11.33 8.24 -12.24
N THR A 63 -10.62 8.54 -13.33
CA THR A 63 -10.99 9.59 -14.32
C THR A 63 -10.58 9.19 -15.75
N GLY A 64 -10.50 7.87 -16.02
CA GLY A 64 -9.93 7.36 -17.28
C GLY A 64 -8.41 7.52 -17.41
N LYS A 65 -7.76 8.13 -16.41
CA LYS A 65 -6.29 8.19 -16.28
C LYS A 65 -5.82 7.17 -15.24
N PRO A 66 -4.74 6.43 -15.51
CA PRO A 66 -4.18 5.52 -14.53
C PRO A 66 -3.60 6.30 -13.35
N ALA A 67 -3.98 5.90 -12.14
CA ALA A 67 -3.52 6.44 -10.89
C ALA A 67 -2.91 5.33 -10.05
N LEU A 68 -1.75 5.58 -9.44
CA LEU A 68 -1.18 4.72 -8.43
C LEU A 68 -1.30 5.41 -7.08
N VAL A 69 -1.91 4.73 -6.12
CA VAL A 69 -2.06 5.23 -4.77
C VAL A 69 -1.04 4.56 -3.85
N ALA A 70 -0.30 5.37 -3.11
CA ALA A 70 0.56 4.95 -2.02
C ALA A 70 0.11 5.63 -0.72
N GLY A 71 -0.48 4.86 0.19
CA GLY A 71 -0.97 5.38 1.46
C GLY A 71 -0.88 4.34 2.56
N GLY A 72 -1.31 4.70 3.77
CA GLY A 72 -1.36 3.76 4.89
C GLY A 72 -2.46 4.11 5.87
N GLY A 73 -2.48 3.48 7.04
CA GLY A 73 -3.43 3.85 8.09
C GLY A 73 -2.98 5.07 8.90
N SER A 74 -1.73 5.52 8.79
CA SER A 74 -1.18 6.71 9.46
C SER A 74 -0.27 7.53 8.54
N PRO A 75 0.18 8.74 8.95
CA PRO A 75 1.22 9.48 8.21
C PRO A 75 2.54 8.69 8.10
N LEU A 76 2.91 7.95 9.16
CA LEU A 76 4.12 7.13 9.16
C LEU A 76 3.99 5.94 8.19
N ALA A 77 2.86 5.25 8.21
CA ALA A 77 2.59 4.14 7.29
C ALA A 77 2.49 4.62 5.83
N THR A 78 1.96 5.82 5.59
CA THR A 78 1.97 6.45 4.26
C THR A 78 3.39 6.67 3.74
N MET A 79 4.30 7.13 4.61
CA MET A 79 5.71 7.25 4.27
C MET A 79 6.32 5.88 3.92
N TRP A 80 6.02 4.83 4.71
CA TRP A 80 6.48 3.47 4.41
C TRP A 80 5.94 2.95 3.07
N ALA A 81 4.68 3.21 2.75
CA ALA A 81 4.10 2.87 1.45
C ALA A 81 4.87 3.54 0.29
N ALA A 82 5.22 4.83 0.43
CA ALA A 82 6.02 5.53 -0.57
C ALA A 82 7.42 4.91 -0.74
N TYR A 83 8.06 4.46 0.35
CA TYR A 83 9.35 3.76 0.28
C TYR A 83 9.23 2.36 -0.31
N GLU A 84 8.19 1.60 0.03
CA GLU A 84 7.90 0.29 -0.56
C GLU A 84 7.72 0.40 -2.08
N LEU A 85 7.04 1.46 -2.56
CA LEU A 85 6.90 1.72 -3.98
C LEU A 85 8.25 1.95 -4.67
N VAL A 86 9.10 2.77 -4.07
CA VAL A 86 10.46 3.07 -4.55
C VAL A 86 11.35 1.80 -4.52
N GLY A 87 11.32 1.06 -3.41
CA GLY A 87 12.16 -0.11 -3.16
C GLY A 87 11.80 -1.34 -3.99
N ARG A 88 10.61 -1.39 -4.59
CA ARG A 88 10.24 -2.44 -5.56
C ARG A 88 11.01 -2.34 -6.87
N ASP A 89 11.64 -1.20 -7.13
CA ASP A 89 12.19 -0.84 -8.42
C ASP A 89 13.72 -0.73 -8.41
N LEU A 90 14.40 -1.70 -7.80
CA LEU A 90 15.87 -1.74 -7.64
C LEU A 90 16.63 -2.14 -8.91
N LEU A 91 16.11 -1.76 -10.08
CA LEU A 91 16.63 -2.12 -11.39
C LEU A 91 17.51 -0.98 -11.95
N PRO A 92 18.55 -1.24 -12.78
CA PRO A 92 19.49 -0.20 -13.22
C PRO A 92 18.82 1.01 -13.88
N SER A 93 19.38 2.19 -13.60
CA SER A 93 18.89 3.52 -13.97
C SER A 93 18.74 3.74 -15.47
N GLN A 94 17.80 4.62 -15.85
CA GLN A 94 17.51 5.11 -17.22
C GLN A 94 16.84 4.11 -18.16
N ARG A 95 15.62 3.70 -17.80
CA ARG A 95 14.77 2.88 -18.66
C ARG A 95 13.66 3.70 -19.28
N PRO A 96 13.14 3.29 -20.45
CA PRO A 96 11.85 3.77 -20.93
C PRO A 96 10.79 3.56 -19.85
N TRP A 97 9.94 4.57 -19.63
CA TRP A 97 8.83 4.48 -18.69
C TRP A 97 7.82 3.43 -19.17
N PRO A 98 7.61 2.32 -18.43
CA PRO A 98 6.70 1.25 -18.85
C PRO A 98 5.23 1.55 -18.53
N GLY A 99 4.94 2.70 -17.91
CA GLY A 99 3.65 2.99 -17.29
C GLY A 99 3.61 2.65 -15.80
N LEU A 100 2.46 2.89 -15.18
CA LEU A 100 2.26 2.54 -13.77
C LEU A 100 2.14 1.02 -13.59
N PRO A 101 2.85 0.44 -12.60
CA PRO A 101 2.78 -0.98 -12.32
C PRO A 101 1.36 -1.38 -11.90
N GLN A 102 0.95 -2.60 -12.25
CA GLN A 102 -0.31 -3.16 -11.79
C GLN A 102 -0.13 -3.67 -10.36
N LEU A 103 -0.62 -2.89 -9.40
CA LEU A 103 -0.51 -3.18 -7.97
C LEU A 103 -1.89 -3.24 -7.33
N ASP A 104 -2.11 -4.27 -6.51
CA ASP A 104 -3.23 -4.35 -5.57
C ASP A 104 -2.72 -4.99 -4.28
N VAL A 105 -2.19 -4.15 -3.40
CA VAL A 105 -1.54 -4.58 -2.17
C VAL A 105 -2.12 -3.78 -1.02
N ALA A 106 -2.73 -4.47 -0.06
CA ALA A 106 -3.03 -3.96 1.27
C ALA A 106 -2.37 -4.91 2.27
N ARG A 107 -1.58 -4.38 3.20
CA ARG A 107 -0.83 -5.20 4.16
C ARG A 107 -0.76 -4.52 5.51
N GLU A 108 -0.90 -5.33 6.55
CA GLU A 108 -0.46 -4.99 7.89
C GLU A 108 1.01 -5.42 8.05
N PRO A 109 1.81 -4.72 8.86
CA PRO A 109 3.08 -5.26 9.30
C PRO A 109 2.86 -6.51 10.16
N PRO A 110 3.85 -7.42 10.22
CA PRO A 110 3.78 -8.56 11.11
C PRO A 110 3.57 -8.07 12.55
N ASP A 111 2.53 -8.58 13.21
CA ASP A 111 2.18 -8.19 14.57
C ASP A 111 3.35 -8.52 15.51
N SER A 112 3.93 -7.50 16.13
CA SER A 112 4.93 -7.68 17.20
C SER A 112 4.37 -8.39 18.44
N ARG A 113 3.04 -8.61 18.51
CA ARG A 113 2.35 -9.33 19.59
C ARG A 113 1.99 -10.78 19.28
N CYS A 114 2.46 -11.35 18.17
CA CYS A 114 2.41 -12.79 17.95
C CYS A 114 3.73 -13.44 18.39
N PRO A 115 3.91 -13.82 19.68
CA PRO A 115 4.91 -14.82 20.00
C PRO A 115 4.46 -16.11 19.33
N GLY A 116 5.44 -16.88 18.86
CA GLY A 116 5.23 -18.03 18.00
C GLY A 116 4.13 -18.99 18.47
N ARG A 117 3.65 -19.73 17.49
CA ARG A 117 3.03 -21.05 17.60
C ARG A 117 3.86 -21.95 18.54
N ALA A 118 3.72 -21.75 19.84
CA ALA A 118 4.15 -22.70 20.84
C ALA A 118 3.04 -23.74 20.91
N ALA A 119 3.29 -24.88 20.27
CA ALA A 119 2.53 -26.08 20.49
C ALA A 119 2.43 -26.33 22.01
N SER A 120 1.22 -26.25 22.54
CA SER A 120 0.93 -26.76 23.88
C SER A 120 -0.27 -27.69 23.77
N HIS A 121 0.08 -28.97 23.65
CA HIS A 121 -0.63 -30.12 24.17
C HIS A 121 -2.11 -29.91 24.46
N ALA A 122 -2.96 -30.46 23.58
CA ALA A 122 -4.27 -30.93 23.99
C ALA A 122 -4.08 -31.86 25.20
N LYS A 123 -4.64 -31.49 26.35
CA LYS A 123 -4.87 -32.44 27.43
C LYS A 123 -5.76 -33.56 26.88
N PRO A 124 -5.41 -34.84 27.05
CA PRO A 124 -6.39 -35.89 26.87
C PRO A 124 -7.41 -35.83 28.01
N ASP A 125 -8.64 -36.08 27.60
CA ASP A 125 -9.88 -36.17 28.34
C ASP A 125 -9.78 -37.24 29.45
N GLU A 126 -9.82 -36.84 30.73
CA GLU A 126 -10.07 -37.77 31.83
C GLU A 126 -11.58 -38.02 31.93
N SER A 127 -12.05 -38.99 31.17
CA SER A 127 -13.34 -39.63 31.40
C SER A 127 -13.17 -41.14 31.27
N GLY A 128 -12.87 -41.77 32.40
CA GLY A 128 -12.73 -43.22 32.54
C GLY A 128 -13.38 -43.62 33.86
N GLY A 129 -14.52 -44.31 33.75
CA GLY A 129 -15.38 -44.69 34.86
C GLY A 129 -14.74 -45.65 35.86
N GLU A 130 -15.15 -45.51 37.11
CA GLU A 130 -14.84 -46.38 38.24
C GLU A 130 -15.73 -47.64 38.20
N PRO A 131 -15.19 -48.86 38.30
CA PRO A 131 -15.98 -50.04 38.62
C PRO A 131 -15.84 -50.39 40.11
N ARG A 132 -16.99 -50.57 40.77
CA ARG A 132 -17.12 -51.42 41.96
C ARG A 132 -18.11 -52.52 41.67
#